data_AF-B6AT79-F1
#
_entry.id   AF-B6AT79-F1
#
_cell.length_a   1.000
_cell.length_b   1.000
_cell.length_c   1.000
_cell.angle_alpha   90.00
_cell.angle_beta   90.00
_cell.angle_gamma   90.00
#
_symmetry.space_group_name_H-M   'P 1'
#
loop_
_entity.id
_entity.type
_entity.pdbx_description
1 polymer ?
#
loop_
_entity_poly.entity_id
_entity_poly.type
_entity_poly.pdbx_seq_one_letter_code
_entity_poly.pdbx_strand_id
1 'polypeptide(L)' 'MKKIALAAALSVSASTAFAGNMDAPVMEAPIIVEEAAAGSSAGIVVPLLILAVVAAAVSM' A
#
# COMPACT_ATOMS: atom_id res chain seq x y z
N MET A 1 -1.85 -16.81 24.65
CA MET A 1 -1.43 -15.41 24.91
C MET A 1 -0.42 -14.85 23.90
N LYS A 2 0.52 -15.64 23.35
CA LYS A 2 1.48 -15.15 22.33
C LYS A 2 0.86 -14.86 20.94
N LYS A 3 -0.21 -15.58 20.58
CA LYS A 3 -0.91 -15.45 19.29
C LYS A 3 -1.65 -14.10 19.14
N ILE A 4 -2.14 -13.54 20.25
CA ILE A 4 -2.85 -12.25 20.26
C ILE A 4 -1.86 -11.10 20.06
N ALA A 5 -0.67 -11.18 20.65
CA ALA A 5 0.37 -10.17 20.46
C ALA A 5 0.83 -10.08 18.99
N LEU A 6 0.99 -11.22 18.31
CA LEU A 6 1.35 -11.25 16.90
C LEU A 6 0.23 -10.74 15.99
N ALA A 7 -1.01 -11.14 16.28
CA ALA A 7 -2.18 -10.64 15.55
C ALA A 7 -2.33 -9.12 15.71
N ALA A 8 -2.17 -8.59 16.93
CA ALA A 8 -2.23 -7.16 17.18
C ALA A 8 -1.12 -6.39 16.45
N ALA A 9 0.11 -6.91 16.45
CA ALA A 9 1.22 -6.29 15.72
C ALA A 9 0.97 -6.23 14.20
N LEU A 10 0.40 -7.29 13.61
CA LEU A 10 0.06 -7.34 12.19
C LEU A 10 -1.10 -6.40 11.81
N SER A 11 -2.13 -6.31 12.67
CA SER A 11 -3.25 -5.40 12.43
C SER A 11 -2.84 -3.93 12.49
N VAL A 12 -1.96 -3.57 13.42
CA VAL A 12 -1.43 -2.19 13.53
C VAL A 12 -0.54 -1.84 12.34
N SER A 13 0.34 -2.75 11.90
CA SER A 13 1.19 -2.46 10.72
C SER A 13 0.37 -2.31 9.43
N ALA A 14 -0.67 -3.12 9.24
CA ALA A 14 -1.58 -3.05 8.09
C ALA A 14 -2.35 -1.72 7.99
N SER A 15 -2.51 -0.98 9.09
CA SER A 15 -3.24 0.29 9.10
C SER A 15 -2.57 1.38 8.24
N THR A 16 -1.26 1.26 7.99
CA THR A 16 -0.50 2.21 7.14
C THR A 16 -0.59 1.91 5.64
N ALA A 17 -1.15 0.75 5.25
CA ALA A 17 -1.29 0.34 3.85
C ALA A 17 -2.54 0.92 3.16
N PHE A 18 -3.42 1.62 3.89
CA PHE A 18 -4.53 2.35 3.28
C PHE A 18 -4.00 3.66 2.68
N ALA A 19 -3.92 3.71 1.35
CA ALA A 19 -3.78 4.95 0.59
C ALA A 19 -5.02 5.82 0.86
N GLY A 20 -4.93 6.72 1.84
CA GLY A 20 -6.03 7.60 2.24
C GLY A 20 -6.61 8.37 1.06
N ASN A 21 -7.92 8.61 1.07
CA ASN A 21 -8.56 9.45 0.06
C ASN A 21 -7.89 10.83 0.09
N MET A 22 -7.22 11.19 -1.01
CA MET A 22 -6.70 12.53 -1.21
C MET A 22 -7.89 13.50 -1.17
N ASP A 23 -7.78 14.56 -0.38
CA ASP A 23 -8.77 15.64 -0.38
C ASP A 23 -8.95 16.15 -1.82
N ALA A 24 -10.17 16.56 -2.17
CA ALA A 24 -10.49 16.93 -3.55
C ALA A 24 -9.58 18.10 -3.96
N PRO A 25 -8.69 17.93 -4.95
CA PRO A 25 -7.77 18.98 -5.32
C PRO A 25 -8.57 20.18 -5.84
N VAL A 26 -8.42 21.35 -5.20
CA VAL A 26 -8.99 22.61 -5.69
C VAL A 26 -8.29 22.93 -7.00
N MET A 27 -8.97 22.59 -8.10
CA MET A 27 -8.42 22.66 -9.44
C MET A 27 -8.73 24.04 -10.03
N GLU A 28 -7.78 24.97 -10.00
CA GLU A 28 -7.80 26.08 -10.97
C GLU A 28 -7.64 25.49 -12.38
N ALA A 29 -8.41 26.01 -13.35
CA ALA A 29 -8.63 25.41 -14.66
C ALA A 29 -7.35 24.77 -15.26
N PRO A 30 -7.30 23.43 -15.40
CA PRO A 30 -6.06 22.74 -15.73
C PRO A 30 -5.69 23.03 -17.19
N ILE A 31 -4.51 23.62 -17.40
CA ILE A 31 -3.80 23.48 -18.66
C ILE A 31 -3.49 21.98 -18.72
N ILE A 32 -4.13 21.26 -19.64
CA ILE A 32 -4.03 19.79 -19.74
C ILE A 32 -2.59 19.42 -20.10
N VAL A 33 -1.76 19.27 -19.07
CA VAL A 33 -0.57 18.44 -19.13
C VAL A 33 -1.06 17.07 -18.69
N GLU A 34 -1.03 16.11 -19.61
CA GLU A 34 -1.30 14.71 -19.34
C GLU A 34 -0.21 14.18 -18.39
N GLU A 35 -0.29 14.52 -17.10
CA GLU A 35 0.49 13.88 -16.06
C GLU A 35 0.01 12.42 -16.05
N ALA A 36 0.81 11.56 -16.67
CA ALA A 36 0.44 10.18 -16.92
C ALA A 36 -0.07 9.55 -15.64
N ALA A 37 -1.28 8.99 -15.72
CA ALA A 37 -1.96 8.27 -14.67
C ALA A 37 -1.01 7.30 -13.96
N ALA A 38 -0.44 7.72 -12.83
CA ALA A 38 0.05 6.82 -11.81
C ALA A 38 -1.19 6.20 -11.15
N GLY A 39 -1.89 5.34 -11.91
CA GLY A 39 -2.99 4.53 -11.41
C GLY A 39 -2.50 3.65 -10.28
N SER A 40 -3.43 3.04 -9.55
CA SER A 40 -3.22 2.22 -8.34
C SER A 40 -2.18 1.09 -8.46
N SER A 41 -1.57 0.89 -9.62
CA SER A 41 -0.42 0.04 -9.91
C SER A 41 0.94 0.60 -9.43
N ALA A 42 1.10 1.91 -9.23
CA ALA A 42 2.41 2.47 -8.85
C ALA A 42 2.91 1.95 -7.47
N GLY A 43 1.99 1.59 -6.58
CA GLY A 43 2.31 1.07 -5.25
C GLY A 43 2.39 -0.46 -5.13
N ILE A 44 2.05 -1.24 -6.18
CA ILE A 44 1.86 -2.69 -6.05
C ILE A 44 3.16 -3.50 -6.00
N VAL A 45 4.27 -2.91 -6.45
CA VAL A 45 5.60 -3.56 -6.45
C VAL A 45 6.04 -3.89 -5.03
N VAL A 46 5.83 -2.98 -4.07
CA VAL A 46 6.24 -3.17 -2.67
C VAL A 46 5.48 -4.33 -2.01
N PRO A 47 4.14 -4.44 -2.07
CA PRO A 47 3.40 -5.60 -1.57
C PRO A 47 3.84 -6.94 -2.19
N LEU A 48 4.06 -6.99 -3.51
CA LEU A 48 4.45 -8.22 -4.20
C LEU A 48 5.83 -8.72 -3.76
N LEU A 49 6.79 -7.81 -3.55
CA LEU A 49 8.12 -8.15 -3.05
C LEU A 49 8.05 -8.71 -1.62
N ILE A 50 7.26 -8.09 -0.76
CA ILE A 50 7.06 -8.59 0.62
C ILE A 50 6.44 -10.00 0.58
N LEU A 51 5.43 -10.22 -0.27
CA LEU A 51 4.79 -11.54 -0.41
C LEU A 51 5.78 -12.61 -0.89
N ALA A 52 6.66 -12.28 -1.85
CA ALA A 52 7.67 -13.19 -2.37
C ALA A 52 8.70 -13.59 -1.30
N VAL A 53 9.16 -12.64 -0.48
CA VAL A 53 10.09 -12.91 0.63
C VAL A 53 9.45 -13.82 1.68
N VAL A 54 8.19 -13.58 2.02
CA VAL A 54 7.43 -14.43 2.96
C VAL A 54 7.26 -15.85 2.40
N ALA A 55 6.90 -15.97 1.12
CA ALA A 55 6.76 -17.28 0.46
C ALA A 55 8.08 -18.06 0.44
N ALA A 56 9.20 -17.39 0.14
CA ALA A 56 10.53 -17.99 0.16
C ALA A 56 10.92 -18.46 1.58
N ALA A 57 10.59 -17.69 2.62
CA ALA A 57 10.89 -18.03 4.00
C ALA A 57 10.09 -19.23 4.53
N VAL A 58 8.87 -19.46 4.03
CA VAL A 58 7.99 -20.57 4.46
C VAL A 58 8.20 -21.84 3.61
N SER A 59 8.75 -21.71 2.41
CA SER A 59 9.03 -22.82 1.49
C SER A 59 10.35 -23.57 1.79
N MET A 60 11.13 -23.13 2.80
CA MET A 60 12.42 -23.71 3.17
C MET A 60 12.29 -24.74 4.30
#